data_AF-A0A2E7PQK3-F1
#
_entry.id   AF-A0A2E7PQK3-F1
#
_cell.length_a   1.000
_cell.length_b   1.000
_cell.length_c   1.000
_cell.angle_alpha   90.00
_cell.angle_beta   90.00
_cell.angle_gamma   90.00
#
_symmetry.space_group_name_H-M   'P 1'
#
loop_
_entity.id
_entity.type
_entity.pdbx_description
1 polymer ?
#
loop_
_entity_poly.entity_id
_entity_poly.type
_entity_poly.pdbx_seq_one_letter_code
_entity_poly.pdbx_strand_id
1 'polypeptide(L)' 'VVVPRPGQEVAEFPEPFGGQALQGWPFEVSSSTIRQRLALGQAIDGLVPPVVAESLKHSNPYL' A
#
# COMPACT_ATOMS: atom_id res chain seq x y z
N VAL A 1 -4.13 -13.92 9.88
CA VAL A 1 -4.87 -12.64 9.84
C VAL A 1 -4.75 -12.04 8.45
N VAL A 2 -5.83 -11.49 7.87
CA VAL A 2 -5.82 -10.87 6.54
C VAL A 2 -6.52 -9.50 6.57
N VAL A 3 -6.10 -8.59 5.69
CA VAL A 3 -6.82 -7.36 5.36
C VAL A 3 -7.10 -7.42 3.87
N PRO A 4 -8.35 -7.59 3.42
CA PRO A 4 -8.67 -7.61 2.00
C PRO A 4 -8.38 -6.24 1.38
N ARG A 5 -7.94 -6.24 0.12
CA ARG A 5 -7.86 -4.98 -0.64
C ARG A 5 -9.26 -4.42 -0.88
N PRO A 6 -9.39 -3.10 -1.12
CA PRO A 6 -10.68 -2.53 -1.49
C PRO A 6 -11.26 -3.28 -2.70
N GLY A 7 -12.52 -3.72 -2.59
CA GLY A 7 -13.21 -4.49 -3.63
C GLY A 7 -12.80 -5.98 -3.75
N GLN A 8 -11.84 -6.46 -2.97
CA GLN A 8 -11.44 -7.86 -2.97
C GLN A 8 -12.29 -8.68 -1.99
N GLU A 9 -12.75 -9.85 -2.42
CA GLU A 9 -13.39 -10.82 -1.54
C GLU A 9 -12.41 -11.40 -0.52
N VAL A 10 -12.91 -11.69 0.68
CA VAL A 10 -12.13 -12.37 1.71
C VAL A 10 -11.96 -13.83 1.30
N ALA A 11 -10.71 -14.26 1.13
CA ALA A 11 -10.41 -15.64 0.80
C ALA A 11 -10.81 -16.59 1.94
N GLU A 12 -11.26 -17.79 1.58
CA GLU A 12 -11.42 -18.88 2.55
C GLU A 12 -10.06 -19.27 3.13
N PHE A 13 -10.06 -19.64 4.40
CA PHE A 13 -8.89 -20.17 5.07
C PHE A 13 -8.96 -21.70 5.01
N PRO A 14 -8.13 -22.36 4.18
CA PRO A 14 -8.19 -23.81 4.08
C PRO A 14 -7.68 -24.44 5.37
N GLU A 15 -8.29 -25.57 5.77
CA GLU A 15 -7.78 -26.38 6.87
C GLU A 15 -6.34 -26.84 6.62
N PRO A 16 -5.46 -26.86 7.64
CA PRO A 16 -5.71 -26.59 9.06
C PRO A 16 -5.49 -25.12 9.48
N PHE A 17 -5.45 -24.19 8.53
CA PHE A 17 -5.07 -22.81 8.81
C PHE A 17 -6.24 -22.01 9.39
N GLY A 18 -6.17 -21.71 10.68
CA GLY A 18 -7.07 -20.75 11.31
C GLY A 18 -6.75 -19.31 10.86
N GLY A 19 -7.73 -18.63 10.27
CA GLY A 19 -7.59 -17.26 9.81
C GLY A 19 -8.64 -16.31 10.36
N GLN A 20 -8.29 -15.02 10.36
CA GLN A 20 -9.18 -13.94 10.76
C GLN A 20 -9.04 -12.80 9.76
N ALA A 21 -10.14 -12.38 9.16
CA ALA A 21 -10.20 -11.14 8.41
C ALA A 21 -10.41 -9.97 9.38
N LEU A 22 -9.55 -8.96 9.29
CA LEU A 22 -9.72 -7.73 10.06
C LEU A 22 -10.75 -6.84 9.38
N GLN A 23 -11.56 -6.19 10.21
CA GLN A 23 -12.44 -5.12 9.81
C GLN A 23 -11.69 -3.79 9.90
N GLY A 24 -11.82 -2.94 8.89
CA GLY A 24 -11.12 -1.66 8.85
C GLY A 24 -11.38 -0.93 7.54
N TRP A 25 -10.64 0.15 7.32
CA TRP A 25 -10.69 0.92 6.07
C TRP A 25 -9.44 0.60 5.24
N PRO A 26 -9.50 -0.37 4.33
CA PRO A 26 -8.36 -0.69 3.49
C PRO A 26 -8.07 0.50 2.55
N PHE A 27 -6.79 0.84 2.43
CA PHE A 27 -6.33 1.96 1.60
C PHE A 27 -5.67 1.43 0.32
N GLU A 28 -6.18 1.84 -0.83
CA GLU A 28 -5.69 1.38 -2.13
C GLU A 28 -4.40 2.10 -2.52
N VAL A 29 -3.26 1.55 -2.07
CA VAL A 29 -1.94 2.04 -2.46
C VAL A 29 -1.00 0.86 -2.70
N SER A 30 -0.11 1.01 -3.68
CA SER A 30 0.93 0.02 -3.96
C SER A 30 2.29 0.69 -4.15
N SER A 31 3.36 -0.02 -3.82
CA SER A 31 4.72 0.48 -4.06
C SER A 31 5.01 0.71 -5.54
N SER A 32 4.45 -0.12 -6.44
CA SER A 32 4.59 0.09 -7.89
C SER A 32 3.94 1.40 -8.32
N THR A 33 2.74 1.71 -7.82
CA THR A 33 2.07 2.99 -8.07
C THR A 33 2.89 4.17 -7.55
N ILE A 34 3.43 4.06 -6.32
CA ILE A 34 4.29 5.13 -5.75
C ILE A 34 5.55 5.33 -6.60
N ARG A 35 6.26 4.26 -6.98
CA ARG A 35 7.47 4.37 -7.81
C ARG A 35 7.18 4.96 -9.17
N GLN A 36 6.06 4.59 -9.80
CA GLN A 36 5.65 5.18 -11.08
C GLN A 36 5.35 6.67 -10.94
N ARG A 37 4.64 7.10 -9.88
CA ARG A 37 4.39 8.52 -9.60
C ARG A 37 5.70 9.29 -9.43
N LEU A 38 6.64 8.72 -8.67
CA LEU A 38 7.97 9.29 -8.45
C LEU A 38 8.75 9.48 -9.76
N ALA A 39 8.76 8.46 -10.63
CA ALA A 39 9.40 8.55 -11.95
C ALA A 39 8.75 9.60 -12.87
N LEU A 40 7.45 9.86 -12.70
CA LEU A 40 6.70 10.88 -13.43
C LEU A 40 6.70 12.27 -12.76
N GLY A 41 7.42 12.44 -11.65
CA GLY A 41 7.43 13.70 -10.88
C GLY A 41 6.08 14.07 -10.24
N GLN A 42 5.20 13.09 -10.03
CA GLN A 42 3.88 13.29 -9.44
C GLN A 42 3.95 13.25 -7.91
N ALA A 43 3.04 13.99 -7.26
CA ALA A 43 2.93 14.01 -5.81
C ALA A 43 2.58 12.63 -5.21
N ILE A 44 3.18 12.35 -4.06
CA ILE A 44 2.96 11.13 -3.25
C ILE A 44 2.51 11.46 -1.81
N ASP A 45 2.29 12.74 -1.51
CA ASP A 45 1.79 13.19 -0.22
C ASP A 45 0.42 12.54 0.08
N GLY A 46 0.23 12.04 1.30
CA GLY A 46 -0.96 11.29 1.69
C GLY A 46 -1.00 9.83 1.21
N LEU A 47 -0.10 9.42 0.32
CA LEU A 47 0.07 8.00 -0.06
C LEU A 47 1.13 7.29 0.80
N VAL A 48 2.00 8.07 1.42
CA VAL A 48 3.05 7.62 2.34
C VAL A 48 3.11 8.55 3.56
N PRO A 49 3.72 8.11 4.68
CA PRO A 49 3.98 9.01 5.80
C PRO A 49 4.77 10.25 5.38
N PRO A 50 4.51 11.45 5.93
CA PRO A 50 5.13 12.70 5.49
C PRO A 50 6.66 12.67 5.48
N VAL A 51 7.29 12.07 6.50
CA VAL A 51 8.76 11.95 6.57
C VAL A 51 9.32 11.11 5.41
N VAL A 52 8.58 10.11 4.95
CA VAL A 52 8.97 9.29 3.79
C VAL A 52 8.82 10.09 2.50
N ALA A 53 7.73 10.86 2.35
CA ALA A 53 7.55 11.75 1.19
C ALA A 53 8.70 12.77 1.10
N GLU A 54 9.07 13.39 2.21
CA GLU A 54 10.21 14.32 2.27
C GLU A 54 11.53 13.62 1.92
N SER A 55 11.79 12.45 2.50
CA SER A 55 13.02 11.70 2.19
C SER A 55 13.13 11.35 0.70
N LEU A 56 12.03 10.93 0.07
CA LEU A 56 12.00 10.57 -1.35
C LEU A 56 12.08 11.79 -2.28
N LYS A 57 11.63 12.97 -1.84
CA LYS A 57 11.84 14.23 -2.57
C LYS A 57 13.32 14.62 -2.60
N HIS A 58 14.04 14.41 -1.50
CA HIS A 58 15.47 14.76 -1.39
C HIS A 58 16.40 13.75 -2.06
N SER A 59 16.06 12.46 -1.97
CA SER A 59 16.86 11.37 -2.53
C SER A 59 15.94 10.28 -3.04
N ASN A 60 15.58 10.38 -4.33
CA ASN A 60 14.70 9.40 -4.97
C ASN A 60 15.54 8.27 -5.60
N PRO A 61 15.53 7.05 -5.03
CA PRO A 61 16.30 5.93 -5.57
C PRO A 61 15.63 5.27 -6.80
N TYR A 62 14.49 5.80 -7.27
CA TYR A 62 13.68 5.25 -8.35
C TYR A 62 13.68 6.12 -9.61
N LEU A 63 14.59 7.10 -9.69
CA LEU A 63 14.90 7.85 -10.91
C LEU A 63 16.02 7.17 -11.69
#